data_AF-A0A357F2U2-F1
#
_entry.id   AF-A0A357F2U2-F1
#
_cell.length_a   1.000
_cell.length_b   1.000
_cell.length_c   1.000
_cell.angle_alpha   90.00
_cell.angle_beta   90.00
_cell.angle_gamma   90.00
#
_symmetry.space_group_name_H-M   'P 1'
#
loop_
_entity.id
_entity.type
_entity.pdbx_description
1 polymer ?
#
loop_
_entity_poly.entity_id
_entity_poly.type
_entity_poly.pdbx_seq_one_letter_code
_entity_poly.pdbx_strand_id
1 'polypeptide(L)' 'MIFDELTDEDLEKIVDMQIGRLNKMLERRKLRLKLTPAARTWLIEKTCSDRGYGARPLKRAL' A
#
# COMPACT_ATOMS: atom_id res chain seq x y z
N MET A 1 -13.37 -19.70 1.11
CA MET A 1 -12.13 -19.33 1.81
C MET A 1 -12.33 -17.92 2.32
N ILE A 2 -12.42 -17.77 3.65
CA ILE A 2 -12.61 -16.50 4.34
C ILE A 2 -11.22 -15.87 4.43
N PHE A 3 -11.06 -14.64 3.94
CA PHE A 3 -9.82 -13.88 4.11
C PHE A 3 -9.84 -13.26 5.50
N ASP A 4 -8.81 -13.50 6.30
CA ASP A 4 -8.60 -12.80 7.56
C ASP A 4 -8.42 -11.29 7.32
N GLU A 5 -8.90 -10.49 8.27
CA GLU A 5 -8.65 -9.05 8.26
C GLU A 5 -7.14 -8.81 8.30
N LEU A 6 -6.65 -7.97 7.38
CA LEU A 6 -5.28 -7.52 7.44
C LEU A 6 -5.10 -6.65 8.67
N THR A 7 -4.09 -6.97 9.48
CA THR A 7 -3.67 -6.11 10.59
C THR A 7 -2.93 -4.88 10.05
N ASP A 8 -2.83 -3.83 10.87
CA ASP A 8 -2.11 -2.61 10.47
C ASP A 8 -0.63 -2.90 10.15
N GLU A 9 -0.01 -3.87 10.83
CA GLU A 9 1.35 -4.34 10.56
C GLU A 9 1.48 -5.05 9.19
N ASP A 10 0.45 -5.81 8.79
CA ASP A 10 0.41 -6.43 7.46
C ASP A 10 0.25 -5.39 6.36
N LEU A 11 -0.57 -4.37 6.60
CA LEU A 11 -0.74 -3.24 5.70
C LEU A 11 0.57 -2.45 5.56
N GLU A 12 1.32 -2.20 6.64
CA GLU A 12 2.65 -1.58 6.58
C GLU A 12 3.59 -2.36 5.64
N LYS A 13 3.68 -3.68 5.82
CA LYS A 13 4.54 -4.54 5.00
C LYS A 13 4.14 -4.50 3.53
N ILE A 14 2.84 -4.52 3.24
CA ILE A 14 2.32 -4.46 1.86
C ILE A 14 2.67 -3.11 1.24
N VAL A 15 2.45 -2.01 1.95
CA VAL A 15 2.77 -0.66 1.49
C VAL A 15 4.26 -0.53 1.19
N ASP A 16 5.13 -1.00 2.08
CA ASP A 16 6.58 -0.98 1.85
C ASP A 16 6.97 -1.79 0.61
N MET A 17 6.35 -2.96 0.42
CA MET A 17 6.60 -3.80 -0.76
C MET A 17 6.15 -3.12 -2.07
N GLN A 18 5.02 -2.41 -2.05
CA GLN A 18 4.51 -1.65 -3.19
C GLN A 18 5.37 -0.43 -3.51
N ILE A 19 5.79 0.33 -2.49
CA ILE A 19 6.72 1.46 -2.65
C ILE A 19 8.08 0.96 -3.18
N GLY A 20 8.55 -0.20 -2.72
CA GLY A 20 9.75 -0.85 -3.25
C GLY A 20 9.64 -1.17 -4.74
N ARG A 21 8.51 -1.73 -5.19
CA ARG A 21 8.25 -1.98 -6.62
C ARG A 21 8.17 -0.70 -7.44
N LEU A 22 7.48 0.32 -6.92
CA LEU A 22 7.36 1.61 -7.58
C LEU A 22 8.74 2.28 -7.71
N ASN A 23 9.57 2.20 -6.66
CA ASN A 23 10.94 2.68 -6.69
C ASN A 23 11.78 1.98 -7.75
N LYS A 24 11.66 0.66 -7.92
CA LYS A 24 12.36 -0.05 -9.03
C LYS A 24 11.96 0.48 -10.42
N MET A 25 10.70 0.88 -10.61
CA MET A 25 10.26 1.48 -11.88
C MET A 25 10.78 2.92 -12.05
N LEU A 26 10.75 3.70 -10.97
CA LEU A 26 11.22 5.09 -10.94
C LEU A 26 12.75 5.21 -11.04
N GLU A 27 13.49 4.18 -10.61
CA GLU A 27 14.94 4.12 -10.69
C GLU A 27 15.44 4.21 -12.14
N ARG A 28 14.69 3.65 -13.10
CA ARG A 28 14.95 3.83 -14.54
C ARG A 28 14.93 5.29 -14.98
N ARG A 29 14.22 6.15 -14.25
CA ARG A 29 14.13 7.60 -14.47
C ARG A 29 14.99 8.41 -13.50
N LYS A 30 15.87 7.76 -12.72
CA LYS A 30 16.66 8.36 -11.63
C LYS A 30 15.81 9.07 -10.56
N LEU A 31 14.57 8.63 -10.37
CA LEU A 31 13.67 9.14 -9.36
C LEU A 31 13.55 8.13 -8.22
N ARG A 32 13.47 8.62 -6.98
CA ARG A 32 13.25 7.79 -5.80
C ARG A 32 12.14 8.39 -4.95
N LEU A 33 11.11 7.60 -4.71
CA LEU A 33 10.00 7.94 -3.83
C LEU A 33 10.34 7.47 -2.42
N LYS A 34 10.29 8.39 -1.45
CA LYS A 34 10.42 8.08 -0.03
C LYS A 34 9.08 8.38 0.64
N LEU A 35 8.46 7.35 1.22
CA LEU A 35 7.24 7.52 1.99
C LEU A 35 7.62 8.03 3.39
N THR A 36 6.92 9.05 3.87
CA THR A 36 7.07 9.54 5.24
C THR A 36 6.23 8.68 6.19
N PRO A 37 6.59 8.61 7.49
CA PRO A 37 5.79 7.88 8.48
C PRO A 37 4.33 8.34 8.50
N ALA A 38 4.10 9.66 8.45
CA ALA A 38 2.74 10.23 8.40
C ALA A 38 1.96 9.80 7.14
N ALA A 39 2.62 9.74 5.98
CA ALA A 39 1.98 9.26 4.75
C ALA A 39 1.67 7.75 4.80
N ARG A 40 2.50 6.96 5.51
CA ARG A 40 2.24 5.54 5.74
C ARG A 40 1.00 5.35 6.62
N THR A 41 0.93 6.03 7.76
CA THR A 41 -0.24 5.97 8.65
C THR A 41 -1.51 6.43 7.93
N TRP A 42 -1.44 7.54 7.19
CA TRP A 42 -2.58 8.02 6.40
C TRP A 42 -3.05 7.00 5.36
N LEU A 43 -2.12 6.29 4.69
CA LEU A 43 -2.46 5.28 3.70
C LEU A 43 -3.12 4.06 4.34
N ILE A 44 -2.65 3.66 5.53
CA ILE A 44 -3.23 2.56 6.32
C ILE A 44 -4.61 2.96 6.82
N GLU A 45 -4.78 4.13 7.42
CA GLU A 45 -6.08 4.65 7.85
C GLU A 45 -7.07 4.74 6.69
N LYS A 46 -6.61 5.17 5.51
CA LYS A 46 -7.44 5.22 4.31
C LYS A 46 -7.83 3.83 3.80
N THR A 47 -6.92 2.87 3.85
CA THR A 47 -7.16 1.47 3.45
C THR A 47 -8.04 0.73 4.47
N CYS A 48 -7.87 1.03 5.77
CA CYS A 48 -8.70 0.54 6.87
C CYS A 48 -10.11 1.17 6.87
N SER A 49 -10.27 2.43 6.46
CA SER A 49 -11.60 3.03 6.25
C SER A 49 -12.37 2.34 5.11
N ASP A 50 -11.67 1.70 4.18
CA ASP A 50 -12.24 0.89 3.10
C ASP A 50 -12.53 -0.56 3.53
N ARG A 51 -12.49 -0.89 4.84
CA ARG A 51 -12.69 -2.25 5.44
C ARG A 51 -13.96 -3.00 5.01
N GLY A 52 -14.92 -2.35 4.34
CA GLY A 52 -16.05 -3.02 3.67
C GLY A 52 -15.70 -3.71 2.34
N TYR A 53 -14.54 -3.40 1.75
CA TYR A 53 -14.12 -3.81 0.40
C TYR A 53 -12.67 -4.29 0.40
N GLY A 54 -12.34 -5.33 1.16
CA GLY A 54 -10.97 -5.87 1.21
C GLY A 54 -10.30 -5.96 -0.18
N ALA A 55 -9.06 -5.46 -0.32
CA ALA A 55 -8.07 -5.53 -1.42
C ALA A 55 -8.52 -5.51 -2.92
N ARG A 56 -9.81 -5.38 -3.22
CA ARG A 56 -10.41 -5.47 -4.56
C ARG A 56 -10.38 -4.16 -5.38
N PRO A 57 -10.29 -2.95 -4.80
CA PRO A 57 -10.18 -1.73 -5.62
C PRO A 57 -8.87 -1.64 -6.39
N LEU A 58 -7.79 -2.29 -5.92
CA LEU A 58 -6.44 -2.15 -6.50
C LEU A 58 -6.30 -2.76 -7.92
N LYS A 59 -7.26 -3.62 -8.34
CA LYS A 59 -7.24 -4.29 -9.65
C LYS A 59 -8.07 -3.57 -10.72
N ARG A 60 -8.79 -2.49 -10.40
CA ARG A 60 -9.68 -1.77 -11.33
C ARG A 60 -9.23 -0.37 -11.71
N ALA A 61 -8.14 0.14 -11.13
CA ALA A 61 -7.58 1.45 -11.44
C ALA A 61 -6.34 1.42 -12.36
N LEU A 62 -5.91 0.22 -12.77
CA LEU A 62 -4.90 0.01 -13.82
C LEU A 62 -5.59 -0.47 -15.10
#